data_AF-A0A7C2XXC1-F1
#
_entry.id   AF-A0A7C2XXC1-F1
#
_cell.length_a   1.000
_cell.length_b   1.000
_cell.length_c   1.000
_cell.angle_alpha   90.00
_cell.angle_beta   90.00
_cell.angle_gamma   90.00
#
_symmetry.space_group_name_H-M   'P 1'
#
loop_
_entity.id
_entity.type
_entity.pdbx_description
1 polymer ?
#
loop_
_entity_poly.entity_id
_entity_poly.type
_entity_poly.pdbx_seq_one_letter_code
_entity_poly.pdbx_strand_id
1 'polypeptide(L)'
;LDSITRLARAHNSIVERSGRTLTGGIDASAMEKPKRFFGAARNLEDAGSLTIIATALIDTGSRMDQVIFEEFKGTGNMEIHLDRTLADKRVFPAIDIHRSGTRREELLIPPQDLNRIIVLRRVLATLSPVEAMQLMLERLAKTKTNAEFLNSLQVESERAASSRR
;
A
#
# COMPACT_ATOMS: atom_id res chain seq x y z
N LEU A 1 5.81 1.86 -13.06
CA LEU A 1 5.14 1.04 -14.10
C LEU A 1 3.64 1.26 -13.99
N ASP A 2 2.96 1.65 -15.07
CA ASP A 2 1.50 1.76 -15.10
C ASP A 2 0.92 0.99 -16.30
N SER A 3 0.32 -0.20 -16.15
CA SER A 3 0.04 -0.94 -14.91
C SER A 3 0.54 -2.38 -14.96
N ILE A 4 0.81 -2.95 -13.79
CA ILE A 4 1.24 -4.36 -13.70
C ILE A 4 0.10 -5.32 -14.09
N THR A 5 -1.15 -4.92 -13.86
CA THR A 5 -2.34 -5.67 -14.29
C THR A 5 -2.41 -5.78 -15.81
N ARG A 6 -2.16 -4.67 -16.53
CA ARG A 6 -2.16 -4.67 -18.00
C ARG A 6 -0.99 -5.49 -18.56
N LEU A 7 0.18 -5.43 -17.92
CA LEU A 7 1.32 -6.27 -18.28
C LEU A 7 0.97 -7.76 -18.16
N ALA A 8 0.39 -8.19 -17.03
CA ALA A 8 -0.01 -9.58 -16.83
C ALA A 8 -1.08 -10.04 -17.83
N ARG A 9 -2.08 -9.19 -18.13
CA ARG A 9 -3.08 -9.49 -19.17
C ARG A 9 -2.45 -9.69 -20.55
N ALA A 10 -1.51 -8.82 -20.94
CA ALA A 10 -0.81 -8.94 -22.21
C ALA A 10 -0.04 -10.28 -22.28
N HIS A 11 0.68 -10.65 -21.23
CA HIS A 11 1.35 -11.94 -21.14
C HIS A 11 0.39 -13.13 -21.24
N ASN A 12 -0.77 -13.06 -20.59
CA ASN A 12 -1.80 -14.11 -20.69
C ASN A 12 -2.38 -14.26 -22.10
N SER A 13 -2.45 -13.18 -22.88
CA SER A 13 -2.96 -13.24 -24.26
C SER A 13 -2.01 -13.86 -25.28
N ILE A 14 -0.71 -13.87 -25.00
CA ILE A 14 0.33 -14.33 -25.94
C ILE A 14 0.96 -15.67 -25.55
N VAL A 15 0.69 -16.16 -24.34
CA VAL A 15 1.27 -17.42 -23.87
C VAL A 15 0.60 -18.61 -24.56
N GLU A 16 1.40 -19.60 -24.95
CA GLU A 16 0.86 -20.88 -25.37
C GLU A 16 0.16 -21.55 -24.18
N ARG A 17 -1.05 -22.06 -24.40
CA ARG A 17 -1.84 -22.63 -23.30
C ARG A 17 -1.16 -23.89 -22.78
N SER A 18 -0.88 -23.91 -21.48
CA SER A 18 -0.29 -25.06 -20.78
C SER A 18 -1.28 -26.20 -20.52
N GLY A 19 -2.57 -25.98 -20.82
CA GLY A 19 -3.67 -26.89 -20.49
C GLY A 19 -4.17 -26.75 -19.04
N ARG A 20 -3.52 -25.89 -18.22
CA ARG A 20 -3.90 -25.62 -16.83
C ARG A 20 -4.35 -24.17 -16.69
N THR A 21 -5.65 -23.95 -16.63
CA THR A 21 -6.24 -22.61 -16.44
C THR A 21 -6.62 -22.40 -14.98
N LEU A 22 -6.13 -21.32 -14.39
CA LEU A 22 -6.50 -20.84 -13.07
C LEU A 22 -7.87 -20.16 -13.10
N THR A 23 -8.47 -20.02 -11.92
CA THR A 23 -9.68 -19.21 -11.74
C THR A 23 -9.52 -17.83 -12.38
N GLY A 24 -10.53 -17.37 -13.12
CA GLY A 24 -10.47 -16.08 -13.82
C GLY A 24 -9.86 -16.15 -15.23
N GLY A 25 -9.58 -17.33 -15.78
CA GLY A 25 -9.17 -17.49 -17.18
C GLY A 25 -7.70 -17.18 -17.44
N ILE A 26 -6.86 -17.30 -16.42
CA ILE A 26 -5.41 -17.08 -16.50
C ILE A 26 -4.74 -18.42 -16.70
N ASP A 27 -3.88 -18.54 -17.70
CA ASP A 27 -3.03 -19.73 -17.84
C ASP A 27 -2.01 -19.78 -16.70
N ALA A 28 -1.80 -20.96 -16.10
CA ALA A 28 -0.86 -21.10 -14.98
C ALA A 28 0.55 -20.60 -15.30
N SER A 29 0.99 -20.67 -16.56
CA SER A 29 2.29 -20.19 -17.01
C SER A 29 2.33 -18.68 -17.31
N ALA A 30 1.17 -18.05 -17.54
CA ALA A 30 1.07 -16.63 -17.93
C ALA A 30 1.68 -15.68 -16.88
N MET A 31 1.60 -16.06 -15.60
CA MET A 31 2.05 -15.23 -14.49
C MET A 31 3.55 -15.32 -14.20
N GLU A 32 4.26 -16.30 -14.77
CA GLU A 32 5.68 -16.53 -14.47
C GLU A 32 6.54 -15.31 -14.84
N LYS A 33 6.45 -14.84 -16.10
CA LYS A 33 7.24 -13.70 -16.59
C LYS A 33 6.90 -12.40 -15.87
N PRO A 34 5.61 -12.02 -15.71
CA PRO A 34 5.24 -10.83 -14.94
C PRO A 34 5.71 -10.88 -13.47
N LYS A 35 5.59 -12.02 -12.79
CA LYS A 35 6.08 -12.19 -11.42
C LYS A 35 7.59 -12.06 -11.34
N ARG A 36 8.32 -12.65 -12.28
CA ARG A 36 9.78 -12.51 -12.36
C ARG A 36 10.21 -11.07 -12.62
N PHE A 37 9.49 -10.35 -13.48
CA PHE A 37 9.73 -8.93 -13.72
C PHE A 37 9.54 -8.11 -12.43
N PHE A 38 8.43 -8.30 -11.71
CA PHE A 38 8.17 -7.53 -10.49
C PHE A 38 9.11 -7.92 -9.35
N GLY A 39 9.40 -9.22 -9.20
CA GLY A 39 10.38 -9.76 -8.25
C GLY A 39 11.85 -9.46 -8.60
N ALA A 40 12.11 -8.77 -9.71
CA ALA A 40 13.44 -8.21 -9.96
C ALA A 40 13.79 -7.10 -8.97
N ALA A 41 12.77 -6.37 -8.45
CA ALA A 41 12.96 -5.35 -7.43
C ALA A 41 13.59 -5.94 -6.16
N ARG A 42 14.75 -5.43 -5.77
CA ARG A 42 15.50 -5.88 -4.60
C ARG A 42 16.55 -4.85 -4.20
N ASN A 43 16.94 -4.90 -2.92
CA ASN A 43 18.13 -4.24 -2.42
C ASN A 43 19.28 -5.25 -2.35
N LEU A 44 20.45 -4.93 -2.88
CA LEU A 44 21.65 -5.77 -2.78
C LEU A 44 22.57 -5.20 -1.70
N GLU A 45 23.21 -6.06 -0.91
CA GLU A 45 24.06 -5.65 0.22
C GLU A 45 25.32 -4.90 -0.25
N ASP A 46 26.00 -5.44 -1.27
CA ASP A 46 27.27 -4.90 -1.79
C ASP A 46 27.12 -4.13 -3.12
N ALA A 47 25.90 -3.75 -3.49
CA ALA A 47 25.63 -3.06 -4.76
C ALA A 47 24.50 -2.03 -4.61
N GLY A 48 23.95 -1.58 -5.74
CA GLY A 48 22.78 -0.69 -5.76
C GLY A 48 21.47 -1.41 -5.44
N SER A 49 20.37 -0.65 -5.55
CA SER A 49 19.01 -1.16 -5.41
C SER A 49 18.20 -0.97 -6.69
N LEU A 50 17.23 -1.85 -6.91
CA LEU A 50 16.19 -1.69 -7.92
C LEU A 50 14.84 -1.60 -7.22
N THR A 51 14.22 -0.42 -7.30
CA THR A 51 12.87 -0.18 -6.78
C THR A 51 11.87 -0.17 -7.93
N ILE A 52 10.86 -1.03 -7.86
CA ILE A 52 9.73 -1.02 -8.82
C ILE A 52 8.48 -0.63 -8.06
N ILE A 53 7.89 0.51 -8.43
CA ILE A 53 6.54 0.90 -8.02
C ILE A 53 5.62 0.73 -9.23
N ALA A 54 4.55 -0.03 -9.04
CA ALA A 54 3.59 -0.31 -10.08
C ALA A 54 2.15 -0.11 -9.61
N THR A 55 1.30 0.40 -10.49
CA THR A 55 -0.14 0.46 -10.25
C THR A 55 -0.76 -0.92 -10.53
N ALA A 56 -1.74 -1.30 -9.71
CA ALA A 56 -2.56 -2.49 -9.91
C ALA A 56 -4.04 -2.08 -9.89
N LEU A 57 -4.82 -2.64 -10.81
CA LEU A 57 -6.26 -2.41 -10.89
C LEU A 57 -6.98 -3.45 -10.03
N ILE A 58 -7.86 -2.96 -9.15
CA ILE A 58 -8.79 -3.76 -8.34
C ILE A 58 -10.21 -3.27 -8.58
N ASP A 59 -11.20 -4.05 -8.15
CA ASP A 59 -12.63 -3.70 -8.26
C ASP A 59 -13.07 -3.29 -9.68
N THR A 60 -12.49 -3.95 -10.69
CA THR A 60 -12.80 -3.76 -12.12
C THR A 60 -14.00 -4.59 -12.59
N GLY A 61 -14.54 -5.46 -11.73
CA GLY A 61 -15.53 -6.48 -12.09
C GLY A 61 -14.94 -7.71 -12.79
N SER A 62 -13.64 -7.72 -13.11
CA SER A 62 -12.97 -8.85 -13.75
C SER A 62 -12.36 -9.80 -12.71
N ARG A 63 -12.77 -11.07 -12.73
CA ARG A 63 -12.15 -12.12 -11.88
C ARG A 63 -10.67 -12.32 -12.19
N MET A 64 -10.26 -12.09 -13.44
CA MET A 64 -8.86 -12.11 -13.85
C MET A 64 -8.03 -11.08 -13.09
N ASP A 65 -8.51 -9.83 -12.99
CA ASP A 65 -7.76 -8.75 -12.33
C ASP A 65 -7.61 -9.01 -10.83
N GLN A 66 -8.65 -9.58 -10.20
CA GLN A 66 -8.59 -9.99 -8.79
C GLN A 66 -7.50 -11.04 -8.56
N VAL A 67 -7.42 -12.06 -9.42
CA VAL A 67 -6.39 -13.10 -9.29
C VAL A 67 -5.00 -12.54 -9.58
N ILE A 68 -4.85 -11.68 -10.60
CA ILE A 68 -3.59 -10.99 -10.87
C ILE A 68 -3.14 -10.17 -9.65
N PHE A 69 -4.05 -9.43 -9.02
CA PHE A 69 -3.76 -8.63 -7.84
C PHE A 69 -3.25 -9.50 -6.68
N GLU A 70 -3.94 -10.58 -6.35
CA GLU A 70 -3.54 -11.48 -5.25
C GLU A 70 -2.16 -12.13 -5.50
N GLU A 71 -1.86 -12.52 -6.75
CA GLU A 71 -0.54 -13.07 -7.11
C GLU A 71 0.59 -12.05 -6.91
N PHE A 72 0.36 -10.78 -7.26
CA PHE A 72 1.35 -9.73 -7.06
C PHE A 72 1.46 -9.26 -5.63
N LYS A 73 0.37 -9.32 -4.86
CA LYS A 73 0.36 -9.05 -3.42
C LYS A 73 1.30 -9.99 -2.66
N GLY A 74 1.33 -11.26 -3.05
CA GLY A 74 2.28 -12.23 -2.52
C GLY A 74 3.75 -11.93 -2.88
N THR A 75 3.97 -11.28 -4.03
CA THR A 75 5.30 -11.01 -4.58
C THR A 75 5.90 -9.70 -4.05
N GLY A 76 5.09 -8.67 -3.85
CA GLY A 76 5.50 -7.36 -3.34
C GLY A 76 5.67 -7.31 -1.82
N ASN A 77 6.26 -6.22 -1.34
CA ASN A 77 6.45 -5.95 0.09
C ASN A 77 5.82 -4.61 0.56
N MET A 78 5.29 -3.80 -0.36
CA MET A 78 4.62 -2.52 -0.08
C MET A 78 3.31 -2.47 -0.88
N GLU A 79 2.25 -2.01 -0.22
CA GLU A 79 0.95 -1.75 -0.84
C GLU A 79 0.43 -0.37 -0.42
N ILE A 80 -0.05 0.40 -1.39
CA ILE A 80 -0.80 1.64 -1.15
C ILE A 80 -2.16 1.48 -1.81
N HIS A 81 -3.19 1.32 -0.99
CA HIS A 81 -4.56 1.16 -1.45
C HIS A 81 -5.20 2.53 -1.63
N LEU A 82 -5.85 2.74 -2.77
CA LEU A 82 -6.64 3.95 -3.03
C LEU A 82 -8.12 3.63 -2.92
N ASP A 83 -8.85 4.42 -2.13
CA ASP A 83 -10.26 4.19 -1.86
C ASP A 83 -11.16 5.05 -2.76
N ARG A 84 -12.12 4.40 -3.42
CA ARG A 84 -13.05 5.07 -4.34
C ARG A 84 -13.98 6.05 -3.60
N THR A 85 -14.41 5.74 -2.38
CA THR A 85 -15.31 6.60 -1.60
C THR A 85 -14.64 7.91 -1.19
N LEU A 86 -13.33 7.89 -0.89
CA LEU A 86 -12.53 9.09 -0.70
C LEU A 86 -12.49 9.96 -1.97
N ALA A 87 -12.20 9.33 -3.12
CA ALA A 87 -12.12 10.01 -4.41
C ALA A 87 -13.47 10.63 -4.83
N ASP A 88 -14.57 9.89 -4.67
CA ASP A 88 -15.94 10.35 -4.98
C ASP A 88 -16.33 11.58 -4.14
N LYS A 89 -15.88 11.61 -2.88
CA LYS A 89 -16.05 12.77 -1.96
C LYS A 89 -15.02 13.88 -2.18
N ARG A 90 -14.14 13.77 -3.18
CA ARG A 90 -13.05 14.71 -3.48
C ARG A 90 -12.07 14.93 -2.32
N VAL A 91 -11.86 13.92 -1.48
CA VAL A 91 -10.86 13.94 -0.42
C VAL A 91 -9.56 13.38 -0.98
N PHE A 92 -8.52 14.22 -1.08
CA PHE A 92 -7.22 13.84 -1.63
C PHE A 92 -6.07 14.10 -0.63
N PRO A 93 -5.08 13.21 -0.55
CA PRO A 93 -4.94 11.96 -1.33
C PRO A 93 -5.94 10.89 -0.88
N ALA A 94 -6.51 10.14 -1.84
CA ALA A 94 -7.56 9.15 -1.58
C ALA A 94 -6.99 7.80 -1.08
N ILE A 95 -6.08 7.85 -0.09
CA ILE A 95 -5.36 6.67 0.41
C ILE A 95 -6.17 6.01 1.54
N ASP A 96 -6.36 4.69 1.44
CA ASP A 96 -6.82 3.89 2.58
C ASP A 96 -5.63 3.59 3.50
N ILE A 97 -5.59 4.31 4.63
CA ILE A 97 -4.52 4.19 5.63
C ILE A 97 -4.56 2.83 6.33
N HIS A 98 -5.72 2.17 6.42
CA HIS A 98 -5.85 0.88 7.12
C HIS A 98 -5.27 -0.25 6.27
N ARG A 99 -5.57 -0.25 4.97
CA ARG A 99 -5.14 -1.31 4.04
C ARG A 99 -3.72 -1.13 3.53
N SER A 100 -3.19 0.09 3.54
CA SER A 100 -1.83 0.39 3.06
C SER A 100 -0.76 -0.01 4.06
N GLY A 101 0.41 -0.46 3.61
CA GLY A 101 1.49 -0.83 4.52
C GLY A 101 2.73 -1.35 3.81
N THR A 102 3.83 -1.44 4.58
CA THR A 102 5.11 -1.97 4.12
C THR A 102 5.58 -3.07 5.08
N ARG A 103 5.99 -4.21 4.54
CA ARG A 103 6.61 -5.28 5.34
C ARG A 103 7.99 -4.83 5.79
N ARG A 104 8.36 -5.15 7.02
CA ARG A 104 9.66 -4.80 7.64
C ARG A 104 9.93 -3.29 7.67
N GLU A 105 8.89 -2.48 7.96
CA GLU A 105 9.03 -1.02 8.03
C GLU A 105 9.97 -0.55 9.15
N GLU A 106 10.26 -1.40 10.15
CA GLU A 106 11.26 -1.16 11.19
C GLU A 106 12.70 -1.01 10.69
N LEU A 107 12.98 -1.46 9.46
CA LEU A 107 14.27 -1.23 8.81
C LEU A 107 14.37 0.14 8.12
N LEU A 108 13.22 0.79 7.88
CA LEU A 108 13.11 2.01 7.08
C LEU A 108 12.84 3.25 7.94
N ILE A 109 12.24 3.07 9.11
CA ILE A 109 11.76 4.14 9.97
C ILE A 109 12.51 4.11 11.29
N PRO A 110 13.06 5.24 11.77
CA PRO A 110 13.66 5.32 13.09
C PRO A 110 12.71 4.82 14.19
N PRO A 111 13.19 4.06 15.20
CA PRO A 111 12.32 3.44 16.20
C PRO A 111 11.38 4.42 16.93
N GLN A 112 11.84 5.65 17.16
CA GLN A 112 11.05 6.69 17.82
C GLN A 112 9.84 7.11 16.98
N ASP A 113 10.04 7.30 15.67
CA ASP A 113 8.98 7.67 14.73
C ASP A 113 8.05 6.50 14.45
N LEU A 114 8.59 5.28 14.37
CA LEU A 114 7.78 4.08 14.18
C LEU A 114 6.77 3.90 15.31
N ASN A 115 7.19 4.07 16.57
CA ASN A 115 6.28 3.99 17.71
C ASN A 115 5.14 5.02 17.62
N ARG A 116 5.45 6.25 17.19
CA ARG A 116 4.46 7.31 17.00
C ARG A 116 3.49 6.97 15.88
N ILE A 117 3.98 6.46 14.76
CA ILE A 117 3.16 6.00 13.63
C ILE A 117 2.25 4.86 14.08
N ILE A 118 2.72 3.89 14.85
CA ILE A 118 1.90 2.78 15.36
C ILE A 118 0.75 3.31 16.23
N VAL A 119 1.04 4.25 17.15
CA VAL A 119 0.01 4.87 17.99
C VAL A 119 -1.01 5.62 17.13
N LEU A 120 -0.54 6.42 16.17
CA LEU A 120 -1.40 7.12 15.22
C LEU A 120 -2.30 6.15 14.47
N ARG A 121 -1.76 5.04 13.95
CA ARG A 121 -2.53 4.03 13.23
C ARG A 121 -3.59 3.36 14.12
N ARG A 122 -3.31 3.15 15.41
CA ARG A 122 -4.31 2.63 16.37
C ARG A 122 -5.46 3.61 16.58
N VAL A 123 -5.17 4.91 16.66
CA VAL A 123 -6.20 5.96 16.78
C VAL A 123 -7.04 6.02 15.51
N LEU A 124 -6.39 6.02 14.34
CA LEU A 124 -7.10 6.08 13.07
C LEU A 124 -7.97 4.84 12.86
N ALA A 125 -7.53 3.65 13.30
CA ALA A 125 -8.25 2.38 13.12
C ALA A 125 -9.67 2.35 13.72
N THR A 126 -10.03 3.27 14.61
CA THR A 126 -11.40 3.39 15.14
C THR A 126 -12.33 4.22 14.26
N LEU A 127 -11.80 4.86 13.22
CA LEU A 127 -12.52 5.76 12.31
C LEU A 127 -12.80 5.07 10.98
N SER A 128 -13.80 5.56 10.25
CA SER A 128 -13.97 5.17 8.85
C SER A 128 -12.84 5.72 7.97
N PRO A 129 -12.55 5.15 6.79
CA PRO A 129 -11.48 5.64 5.90
C PRO A 129 -11.58 7.14 5.57
N VAL A 130 -12.81 7.65 5.40
CA VAL A 130 -13.07 9.07 5.14
C VAL A 130 -12.72 9.95 6.33
N GLU A 131 -13.20 9.58 7.52
CA GLU A 131 -12.92 10.32 8.76
C GLU A 131 -11.43 10.27 9.11
N ALA A 132 -10.80 9.11 8.95
CA ALA A 132 -9.36 8.92 9.17
C ALA A 132 -8.53 9.85 8.27
N MET A 133 -8.85 9.92 6.97
CA MET A 133 -8.14 10.79 6.03
C MET A 133 -8.39 12.27 6.33
N GLN A 134 -9.62 12.66 6.65
CA GLN A 134 -9.93 14.05 7.00
C GLN A 134 -9.22 14.49 8.28
N LEU A 135 -9.21 13.66 9.32
CA LEU A 135 -8.46 13.93 10.55
C LEU A 135 -6.96 14.05 10.25
N MET A 136 -6.41 13.17 9.42
CA MET A 136 -5.01 13.26 9.01
C MET A 136 -4.69 14.55 8.28
N LEU A 137 -5.51 14.96 7.31
CA LEU A 137 -5.34 16.22 6.58
C LEU A 137 -5.42 17.43 7.52
N GLU A 138 -6.38 17.44 8.44
CA GLU A 138 -6.53 18.53 9.42
C GLU A 138 -5.30 18.65 10.32
N ARG A 139 -4.75 17.52 10.78
CA ARG A 139 -3.56 17.50 11.63
C ARG A 139 -2.29 17.88 10.87
N LEU A 140 -2.10 17.35 9.66
CA LEU A 140 -0.96 17.66 8.81
C LEU A 140 -0.95 19.15 8.42
N ALA A 141 -2.12 19.74 8.14
CA ALA A 141 -2.25 21.16 7.80
C ALA A 141 -1.77 22.12 8.90
N LYS A 142 -1.69 21.66 10.16
CA LYS A 142 -1.20 22.45 11.30
C LYS A 142 0.33 22.46 11.40
N THR A 143 1.03 21.71 10.56
CA THR A 143 2.48 21.54 10.61
C THR A 143 3.11 21.70 9.23
N LYS A 144 4.38 22.11 9.17
CA LYS A 144 5.08 22.27 7.88
C LYS A 144 5.80 21.00 7.46
N THR A 145 6.18 20.16 8.42
CA THR A 145 6.97 18.95 8.16
C THR A 145 6.41 17.75 8.91
N ASN A 146 6.66 16.54 8.38
CA ASN A 146 6.28 15.30 9.06
C ASN A 146 6.98 15.15 10.42
N ALA A 147 8.20 15.69 10.57
CA ALA A 147 8.91 15.67 11.84
C ALA A 147 8.18 16.48 12.92
N GLU A 148 7.73 17.69 12.59
CA GLU A 148 6.89 18.52 13.48
C GLU A 148 5.58 17.81 13.83
N PHE A 149 4.92 17.23 12.83
CA PHE A 149 3.70 16.45 13.03
C PHE A 149 3.90 15.29 14.01
N LEU A 150 4.88 14.43 13.76
CA LEU A 150 5.16 13.28 14.63
C LEU A 150 5.56 13.69 16.06
N ASN A 151 6.32 14.79 16.20
CA ASN A 151 6.66 15.35 17.52
C ASN A 151 5.42 15.88 18.26
N SER A 152 4.44 16.44 17.53
CA SER A 152 3.21 16.96 18.14
C SER A 152 2.31 15.87 18.76
N LEU A 153 2.37 14.64 18.24
CA LEU A 153 1.60 13.50 18.75
C LEU A 153 2.03 13.09 20.17
N GLN A 154 3.31 13.30 20.50
CA GLN A 154 3.85 12.97 21.83
C GLN A 154 3.25 13.88 22.91
N VAL A 155 3.16 15.19 22.64
CA VAL A 155 2.63 16.19 23.57
C VAL A 155 1.17 15.92 23.93
N GLU A 156 0.36 15.41 23.01
CA GLU A 156 -1.04 15.06 23.30
C GLU A 156 -1.17 13.80 24.15
N SER A 157 -0.32 12.79 23.94
CA SER A 157 -0.34 11.55 24.73
C SER A 157 0.07 11.77 26.19
N GLU A 158 1.07 12.62 26.43
CA GLU A 158 1.53 13.01 27.78
C GLU A 158 0.50 13.89 28.49
N ARG A 159 -0.16 14.82 27.77
CA ARG A 159 -1.25 15.66 28.32
C ARG A 159 -2.49 14.83 28.68
N ALA A 160 -2.88 13.87 27.84
CA ALA A 160 -4.02 12.99 28.12
C ALA A 160 -3.76 12.04 29.30
N ALA A 161 -2.50 11.61 29.50
CA ALA A 161 -2.10 10.84 30.68
C ALA A 161 -2.05 11.70 31.95
N SER A 162 -1.65 12.98 31.83
CA SER A 162 -1.60 13.92 32.96
C SER A 162 -2.97 14.45 33.39
N SER A 163 -3.99 14.46 32.51
CA SER A 163 -5.35 14.90 32.86
C SER A 163 -6.22 13.78 33.47
N ARG A 164 -5.71 12.55 33.53
CA ARG A 164 -6.35 11.39 34.18
C ARG A 164 -5.76 11.07 35.56
N ARG A 165 -4.83 11.89 36.03
CA ARG A 165 -4.33 11.93 37.42
C ARG A 165 -4.89 13.16 38.10
#